data_AF-A0A1H6FET7-F1
#
_entry.id   AF-A0A1H6FET7-F1
#
_cell.length_a   1.000
_cell.length_b   1.000
_cell.length_c   1.000
_cell.angle_alpha   90.00
_cell.angle_beta   90.00
_cell.angle_gamma   90.00
#
_symmetry.space_group_name_H-M   'P 1'
#
loop_
_entity.id
_entity.type
_entity.pdbx_description
1 polymer ?
#
loop_
_entity_poly.entity_id
_entity_poly.type
_entity_poly.pdbx_seq_one_letter_code
_entity_poly.pdbx_strand_id
1 'polypeptide(L)'
;MKQYMKKIPTGFTIVELMVVVAVIGVLASIAIPIYRDYIDRGKVSEAMQLLSGVRIPLQEYLIERGTWPSIETVGAKEQGKYTTSIVSGKYVKDSKNVYYAEATMRGDSSTSIGGKKVRMIYLPGARDWDCTVEDIDANEALDYRYLPSACKD
;
A
#
# COMPACT_ATOMS: atom_id res chain seq x y z
N MET A 1 43.63 15.07 61.02
CA MET A 1 42.38 14.32 60.79
C MET A 1 42.09 14.36 59.29
N LYS A 2 42.13 13.23 58.58
CA LYS A 2 41.81 13.17 57.14
C LYS A 2 40.31 13.02 56.98
N GLN A 3 39.66 14.03 56.42
CA GLN A 3 38.23 14.06 56.16
C GLN A 3 37.94 13.23 54.90
N TYR A 4 37.28 12.09 55.06
CA TYR A 4 36.83 11.26 53.93
C TYR A 4 35.63 11.93 53.28
N MET A 5 35.83 12.54 52.11
CA MET A 5 34.75 13.05 51.26
C MET A 5 33.89 11.87 50.78
N LYS A 6 32.64 11.80 51.27
CA LYS A 6 31.60 10.92 50.75
C LYS A 6 31.32 11.34 49.30
N LYS A 7 31.79 10.57 48.33
CA LYS A 7 31.35 10.73 46.94
C LYS A 7 29.85 10.45 46.89
N ILE A 8 29.06 11.44 46.48
CA ILE A 8 27.66 11.23 46.11
C ILE A 8 27.67 10.27 44.91
N PRO A 9 26.96 9.15 44.95
CA PRO A 9 26.90 8.25 43.79
C PRO A 9 26.25 8.99 42.61
N THR A 10 27.06 9.34 41.62
CA THR A 10 26.63 9.90 40.34
C THR A 10 26.30 8.75 39.40
N GLY A 11 25.08 8.23 39.47
CA GLY A 11 24.62 7.14 38.61
C GLY A 11 23.10 7.11 38.55
N PHE A 12 22.56 6.66 37.41
CA PHE A 12 21.13 6.41 37.24
C PHE A 12 20.69 5.26 38.15
N THR A 13 19.53 5.40 38.81
CA THR A 13 18.96 4.34 39.62
C THR A 13 18.29 3.29 38.73
N ILE A 14 18.29 2.03 39.19
CA ILE A 14 17.52 0.95 38.52
C ILE A 14 16.03 1.28 38.49
N VAL A 15 15.53 1.99 39.51
CA VAL A 15 14.13 2.42 39.59
C VAL A 15 13.81 3.46 38.51
N GLU A 16 14.68 4.44 38.27
CA GLU A 16 14.51 5.40 37.17
C GLU A 16 14.50 4.70 35.82
N LEU A 17 15.40 3.73 35.61
CA LEU A 17 15.44 2.96 34.37
C LEU A 17 14.15 2.14 34.17
N MET A 18 13.63 1.51 35.22
CA MET A 18 12.39 0.73 35.14
C MET A 18 11.18 1.58 34.77
N VAL A 19 11.05 2.78 35.35
CA VAL A 19 9.96 3.71 35.01
C VAL A 19 10.08 4.16 33.56
N VAL A 20 11.28 4.48 33.08
CA VAL A 20 11.52 4.89 31.69
C VAL A 20 11.14 3.78 30.71
N VAL A 21 11.56 2.54 30.98
CA VAL A 21 11.21 1.38 30.14
C VAL A 21 9.70 1.13 30.14
N ALA A 22 9.03 1.31 31.29
CA ALA A 22 7.58 1.17 31.37
C ALA A 22 6.85 2.20 30.50
N VAL A 23 7.27 3.47 30.54
CA VAL A 23 6.67 4.53 29.70
C VAL A 23 6.94 4.28 28.21
N ILE A 24 8.17 3.91 27.84
CA ILE A 24 8.51 3.56 26.44
C ILE A 24 7.68 2.36 25.97
N GLY A 25 7.47 1.35 26.82
CA GLY A 25 6.65 0.18 26.50
C GLY A 25 5.21 0.55 26.13
N VAL A 26 4.57 1.44 26.90
CA VAL A 26 3.21 1.92 26.60
C VAL A 26 3.18 2.67 25.28
N LEU A 27 4.11 3.61 25.07
CA LEU A 27 4.18 4.39 23.82
C LEU A 27 4.43 3.50 22.60
N ALA A 28 5.35 2.53 22.72
CA ALA A 28 5.70 1.61 21.64
C ALA A 28 4.50 0.73 21.21
N SER A 29 3.66 0.30 22.15
CA SER A 29 2.48 -0.52 21.85
C SER A 29 1.49 0.17 20.90
N ILE A 30 1.40 1.51 20.96
CA ILE A 30 0.55 2.33 20.10
C ILE A 30 1.30 2.78 18.85
N ALA A 31 2.55 3.19 18.98
CA ALA A 31 3.33 3.75 17.88
C ALA A 31 3.69 2.71 16.80
N ILE A 32 4.01 1.48 17.20
CA ILE A 32 4.42 0.43 16.25
C ILE A 32 3.33 0.08 15.23
N PRO A 33 2.07 -0.22 15.60
CA PRO A 33 1.03 -0.52 14.62
C PRO A 33 0.75 0.66 13.69
N ILE A 34 0.71 1.90 14.21
CA ILE A 34 0.49 3.10 13.41
C ILE A 34 1.63 3.31 12.40
N TYR A 35 2.88 3.13 12.84
CA TYR A 35 4.04 3.29 11.96
C TYR A 35 4.06 2.22 10.87
N ARG A 36 3.68 0.98 11.17
CA ARG A 36 3.53 -0.07 10.16
C ARG A 36 2.49 0.30 9.11
N ASP A 37 1.33 0.81 9.54
CA ASP A 37 0.29 1.24 8.62
C ASP A 37 0.76 2.37 7.69
N TYR A 38 1.59 3.29 8.20
CA TYR A 38 2.20 4.36 7.39
C TYR A 38 3.17 3.79 6.34
N ILE A 39 4.01 2.82 6.71
CA ILE A 39 4.91 2.15 5.76
C ILE A 39 4.11 1.40 4.70
N ASP A 40 3.03 0.71 5.09
CA ASP A 40 2.15 -0.03 4.17
C ASP A 40 1.49 0.89 3.14
N ARG A 41 1.04 2.08 3.54
CA ARG A 41 0.57 3.12 2.59
C ARG A 41 1.66 3.53 1.59
N GLY A 42 2.89 3.69 2.05
CA GLY A 42 4.04 3.97 1.18
C GLY A 42 4.29 2.85 0.17
N LYS A 43 4.17 1.59 0.59
CA LYS A 43 4.28 0.42 -0.29
C LYS A 43 3.16 0.40 -1.34
N VAL A 44 1.93 0.73 -0.95
CA VAL A 44 0.77 0.83 -1.87
C VAL A 44 0.96 1.97 -2.86
N SER A 45 1.59 3.08 -2.47
CA SER A 45 1.90 4.19 -3.38
C SER A 45 2.82 3.75 -4.54
N GLU A 46 3.75 2.81 -4.31
CA GLU A 46 4.56 2.24 -5.40
C GLU A 46 3.70 1.44 -6.37
N ALA A 47 2.77 0.61 -5.86
CA ALA A 47 1.85 -0.16 -6.70
C ALA A 47 0.98 0.76 -7.56
N MET A 48 0.50 1.86 -6.98
CA MET A 48 -0.26 2.89 -7.69
C MET A 48 0.57 3.63 -8.75
N GLN A 49 1.86 3.83 -8.50
CA GLN A 49 2.76 4.39 -9.50
C GLN A 49 2.95 3.44 -10.69
N LEU A 50 3.12 2.14 -10.43
CA LEU A 50 3.21 1.13 -11.48
C LEU A 50 1.90 1.04 -12.28
N LEU A 51 0.75 1.03 -11.59
CA LEU A 51 -0.57 1.08 -12.24
C LEU A 51 -0.74 2.34 -13.09
N SER A 52 -0.23 3.49 -12.63
CA SER A 52 -0.27 4.73 -13.40
C SER A 52 0.53 4.62 -14.70
N GLY A 53 1.64 3.88 -14.68
CA GLY A 53 2.46 3.63 -15.87
C GLY A 53 1.77 2.75 -16.93
N VAL A 54 0.80 1.91 -16.55
CA VAL A 54 0.09 1.05 -17.51
C VAL A 54 -1.15 1.71 -18.12
N ARG A 55 -1.61 2.85 -17.58
CA ARG A 55 -2.87 3.50 -18.01
C ARG A 55 -2.86 3.89 -19.48
N ILE A 56 -1.87 4.67 -19.88
CA ILE A 56 -1.76 5.22 -21.24
C ILE A 56 -1.68 4.10 -22.29
N PRO A 57 -0.75 3.12 -22.18
CA PRO A 57 -0.62 2.13 -23.25
C PRO A 57 -1.82 1.17 -23.33
N LEU A 58 -2.49 0.86 -22.21
CA LEU A 58 -3.76 0.11 -22.23
C LEU A 58 -4.87 0.90 -22.94
N GLN A 59 -4.98 2.19 -22.64
CA GLN A 59 -5.96 3.08 -23.26
C GLN A 59 -5.71 3.27 -24.75
N GLU A 60 -4.46 3.48 -25.17
CA GLU A 60 -4.08 3.62 -26.58
C GLU A 60 -4.44 2.37 -27.37
N TYR A 61 -4.09 1.18 -26.85
CA TYR A 61 -4.42 -0.08 -27.50
C TYR A 61 -5.94 -0.26 -27.69
N LEU A 62 -6.74 0.11 -26.69
CA LEU A 62 -8.20 0.06 -26.81
C LEU A 62 -8.72 1.01 -27.89
N ILE A 63 -8.17 2.22 -27.99
CA ILE A 63 -8.57 3.21 -28.98
C ILE A 63 -8.18 2.75 -30.40
N GLU A 64 -6.98 2.19 -30.57
CA GLU A 64 -6.47 1.77 -31.89
C GLU A 64 -7.08 0.47 -32.40
N ARG A 65 -7.26 -0.52 -31.52
CA ARG A 65 -7.63 -1.90 -31.90
C ARG A 65 -9.01 -2.31 -31.44
N GLY A 66 -9.70 -1.49 -30.63
CA GLY A 66 -11.04 -1.78 -30.12
C GLY A 66 -11.10 -2.95 -29.12
N THR A 67 -9.96 -3.49 -28.69
CA THR A 67 -9.89 -4.62 -27.75
C THR A 67 -9.05 -4.26 -26.54
N TRP A 68 -9.32 -4.88 -25.38
CA TRP A 68 -8.56 -4.62 -24.15
C TRP A 68 -7.39 -5.60 -24.06
N PRO A 69 -6.14 -5.13 -24.01
CA PRO A 69 -4.96 -5.99 -24.05
C PRO A 69 -4.59 -6.54 -22.65
N SER A 70 -3.73 -7.56 -22.62
CA SER A 70 -2.97 -7.95 -21.42
C SER A 70 -1.82 -6.97 -21.15
N ILE A 71 -1.27 -6.96 -19.93
CA ILE A 71 -0.11 -6.12 -19.59
C ILE A 71 1.13 -6.50 -20.43
N GLU A 72 1.37 -7.80 -20.64
CA GLU A 72 2.42 -8.31 -21.52
C GLU A 72 2.31 -7.75 -22.96
N THR A 73 1.10 -7.66 -23.50
CA THR A 73 0.86 -7.17 -24.87
C THR A 73 1.28 -5.71 -25.03
N VAL A 74 1.15 -4.91 -23.98
CA VAL A 74 1.56 -3.50 -23.98
C VAL A 74 3.00 -3.28 -23.52
N GLY A 75 3.73 -4.36 -23.21
CA GLY A 75 5.15 -4.31 -22.81
C GLY A 75 5.40 -3.52 -21.52
N ALA A 76 4.39 -3.39 -20.66
CA ALA A 76 4.50 -2.59 -19.46
C ALA A 76 5.05 -3.42 -18.28
N LYS A 77 5.62 -2.73 -17.28
CA LYS A 77 6.24 -3.39 -16.13
C LYS A 77 5.17 -3.99 -15.21
N GLU A 78 5.19 -5.30 -15.03
CA GLU A 78 4.19 -6.02 -14.24
C GLU A 78 4.55 -6.17 -12.75
N GLN A 79 5.79 -5.85 -12.37
CA GLN A 79 6.30 -6.17 -11.03
C GLN A 79 7.08 -5.00 -10.42
N GLY A 80 7.01 -4.89 -9.10
CA GLY A 80 7.72 -3.90 -8.31
C GLY A 80 8.48 -4.54 -7.15
N LYS A 81 8.97 -3.70 -6.23
CA LYS A 81 9.51 -4.15 -4.95
C LYS A 81 8.38 -4.63 -4.03
N TYR A 82 7.24 -3.93 -4.02
CA TYR A 82 6.08 -4.28 -3.20
C TYR A 82 4.86 -4.74 -4.01
N THR A 83 5.00 -4.89 -5.32
CA THR A 83 3.95 -5.42 -6.21
C THR A 83 4.43 -6.72 -6.83
N THR A 84 3.65 -7.79 -6.68
CA THR A 84 3.96 -9.12 -7.23
C THR A 84 3.59 -9.21 -8.69
N SER A 85 2.43 -8.69 -9.07
CA SER A 85 1.92 -8.73 -10.43
C SER A 85 0.99 -7.55 -10.69
N ILE A 86 0.91 -7.16 -11.96
CA ILE A 86 -0.13 -6.30 -12.49
C ILE A 86 -0.82 -7.08 -13.59
N VAL A 87 -2.14 -7.11 -13.54
CA VAL A 87 -2.97 -7.76 -14.55
C VAL A 87 -3.97 -6.77 -15.10
N SER A 88 -4.33 -6.90 -16.37
CA SER A 88 -5.42 -6.14 -16.96
C SER A 88 -6.55 -7.10 -17.34
N GLY A 89 -7.77 -6.60 -17.27
CA GLY A 89 -8.94 -7.39 -17.61
C GLY A 89 -10.15 -6.52 -17.90
N LYS A 90 -11.25 -7.19 -18.18
CA LYS A 90 -12.55 -6.55 -18.38
C LYS A 90 -13.64 -7.41 -17.76
N TYR A 91 -14.70 -6.77 -17.32
CA TYR A 91 -15.92 -7.43 -16.87
C TYR A 91 -17.13 -6.55 -17.25
N VAL A 92 -18.33 -7.05 -17.02
CA VAL A 92 -19.57 -6.32 -17.30
C VAL A 92 -20.23 -5.94 -16.00
N LYS A 93 -20.54 -4.66 -15.82
CA LYS A 93 -21.32 -4.10 -14.70
C LYS A 93 -22.39 -3.20 -15.29
N ASP A 94 -23.64 -3.37 -14.87
CA ASP A 94 -24.79 -2.58 -15.36
C ASP A 94 -24.90 -2.53 -16.90
N SER A 95 -24.69 -3.68 -17.56
CA SER A 95 -24.68 -3.80 -19.03
C SER A 95 -23.61 -2.99 -19.76
N LYS A 96 -22.60 -2.47 -19.05
CA LYS A 96 -21.46 -1.74 -19.62
C LYS A 96 -20.17 -2.54 -19.43
N ASN A 97 -19.29 -2.48 -20.43
CA ASN A 97 -17.94 -3.01 -20.31
C ASN A 97 -17.13 -2.10 -19.37
N VAL A 98 -16.57 -2.71 -18.34
CA VAL A 98 -15.61 -2.08 -17.43
C VAL A 98 -14.25 -2.66 -17.71
N TYR A 99 -13.29 -1.79 -17.97
CA TYR A 99 -11.90 -2.15 -18.26
C TYR A 99 -11.04 -1.79 -17.06
N TYR A 100 -10.11 -2.67 -16.69
CA TYR A 100 -9.31 -2.44 -15.50
C TYR A 100 -7.87 -2.88 -15.64
N ALA A 101 -7.04 -2.31 -14.77
CA ALA A 101 -5.71 -2.77 -14.39
C ALA A 101 -5.67 -2.97 -12.88
N GLU A 102 -5.12 -4.07 -12.40
CA GLU A 102 -5.13 -4.47 -11.00
C GLU A 102 -3.72 -4.87 -10.56
N ALA A 103 -3.26 -4.33 -9.44
CA ALA A 103 -1.99 -4.69 -8.83
C ALA A 103 -2.23 -5.62 -7.65
N THR A 104 -1.44 -6.69 -7.55
CA THR A 104 -1.39 -7.56 -6.38
C THR A 104 -0.17 -7.21 -5.54
N MET A 105 -0.41 -6.84 -4.29
CA MET A 105 0.64 -6.49 -3.34
C MET A 105 1.46 -7.72 -2.95
N ARG A 106 2.77 -7.53 -2.83
CA ARG A 106 3.69 -8.56 -2.36
C ARG A 106 3.53 -8.74 -0.86
N GLY A 107 3.33 -9.98 -0.44
CA GLY A 107 3.36 -10.33 0.98
C GLY A 107 4.78 -10.39 1.51
N ASP A 108 4.97 -9.80 2.69
CA ASP A 108 6.10 -10.07 3.57
C ASP A 108 5.55 -10.33 4.98
N SER A 109 6.35 -10.95 5.85
CA SER A 109 5.95 -11.26 7.24
C SER A 109 5.73 -10.02 8.12
N SER A 110 5.95 -8.82 7.58
CA SER A 110 5.85 -7.54 8.30
C SER A 110 4.63 -6.71 7.92
N THR A 111 3.85 -7.15 6.93
CA THR A 111 2.80 -6.33 6.31
C THR A 111 1.46 -7.02 6.22
N SER A 112 0.42 -6.22 6.48
CA SER A 112 -0.99 -6.65 6.42
C SER A 112 -1.58 -6.59 5.00
N ILE A 113 -0.80 -6.05 4.05
CA ILE A 113 -1.20 -5.84 2.66
C ILE A 113 -0.84 -7.01 1.73
N GLY A 114 -0.16 -8.05 2.22
CA GLY A 114 0.29 -9.16 1.38
C GLY A 114 -0.85 -9.89 0.67
N GLY A 115 -0.73 -10.03 -0.66
CA GLY A 115 -1.75 -10.67 -1.50
C GLY A 115 -3.01 -9.83 -1.71
N LYS A 116 -3.12 -8.67 -1.05
CA LYS A 116 -4.21 -7.73 -1.26
C LYS A 116 -4.05 -6.99 -2.57
N LYS A 117 -5.14 -6.46 -3.10
CA LYS A 117 -5.22 -5.91 -4.45
C LYS A 117 -5.81 -4.52 -4.46
N VAL A 118 -5.33 -3.71 -5.40
CA VAL A 118 -5.86 -2.39 -5.71
C VAL A 118 -6.07 -2.31 -7.22
N ARG A 119 -7.18 -1.70 -7.64
CA ARG A 119 -7.60 -1.67 -9.04
C ARG A 119 -7.81 -0.25 -9.53
N MET A 120 -7.48 -0.07 -10.80
CA MET A 120 -7.78 1.11 -11.59
C MET A 120 -8.76 0.73 -12.68
N ILE A 121 -9.85 1.48 -12.78
CA ILE A 121 -10.89 1.31 -13.78
C ILE A 121 -10.76 2.40 -14.83
N TYR A 122 -10.77 2.02 -16.09
CA TYR A 122 -10.85 2.95 -17.19
C TYR A 122 -12.31 3.23 -17.57
N LEU A 123 -12.67 4.52 -17.61
CA LEU A 123 -13.98 5.02 -17.97
C LEU A 123 -13.93 5.56 -19.41
N PRO A 124 -14.26 4.76 -20.44
CA PRO A 124 -14.06 5.15 -21.84
C PRO A 124 -14.86 6.39 -22.25
N GLY A 125 -16.05 6.61 -21.65
CA GLY A 125 -16.86 7.79 -21.92
C GLY A 125 -16.24 9.10 -21.40
N ALA A 126 -15.56 9.06 -20.25
CA ALA A 126 -14.86 10.20 -19.68
C ALA A 126 -13.40 10.30 -20.15
N ARG A 127 -12.88 9.23 -20.77
CA ARG A 127 -11.45 9.02 -21.05
C ARG A 127 -10.57 9.18 -19.82
N ASP A 128 -11.11 8.78 -18.67
CA ASP A 128 -10.49 8.98 -17.36
C ASP A 128 -10.28 7.63 -16.65
N TRP A 129 -9.45 7.66 -15.61
CA TRP A 129 -9.13 6.51 -14.80
C TRP A 129 -9.53 6.76 -13.36
N ASP A 130 -10.35 5.87 -12.84
CA ASP A 130 -10.77 5.88 -11.45
C ASP A 130 -10.06 4.77 -10.67
N CYS A 131 -9.86 4.97 -9.38
CA CYS A 131 -9.20 3.99 -8.52
C CYS A 131 -10.20 3.45 -7.50
N THR A 132 -10.39 2.13 -7.46
CA THR A 132 -11.38 1.51 -6.57
C THR A 132 -10.92 0.14 -6.08
N VAL A 133 -11.51 -0.29 -4.97
CA VAL A 133 -11.43 -1.66 -4.46
C VAL A 133 -12.79 -2.35 -4.38
N GLU A 134 -13.88 -1.67 -4.73
CA GLU A 134 -15.24 -2.19 -4.56
C GLU A 134 -15.56 -3.38 -5.45
N ASP A 135 -14.93 -3.46 -6.62
CA ASP A 135 -15.14 -4.54 -7.59
C ASP A 135 -14.14 -5.71 -7.40
N ILE A 136 -13.41 -5.73 -6.28
CA ILE A 136 -12.51 -6.81 -5.87
C ILE A 136 -13.21 -7.61 -4.76
N ASP A 137 -12.98 -8.92 -4.69
CA ASP A 137 -13.45 -9.74 -3.56
C ASP A 137 -12.98 -9.12 -2.23
N ALA A 138 -13.86 -9.04 -1.24
CA ALA A 138 -13.57 -8.36 0.03
C ALA A 138 -12.35 -8.95 0.77
N ASN A 139 -12.06 -10.24 0.58
CA ASN A 139 -10.88 -10.88 1.19
C ASN A 139 -9.59 -10.60 0.43
N GLU A 140 -9.68 -10.14 -0.82
CA GLU A 140 -8.54 -9.78 -1.66
C GLU A 140 -8.38 -8.27 -1.76
N ALA A 141 -9.42 -7.48 -1.50
CA ALA A 141 -9.39 -6.03 -1.52
C ALA A 141 -8.42 -5.47 -0.47
N LEU A 142 -7.64 -4.47 -0.86
CA LEU A 142 -6.84 -3.69 0.07
C LEU A 142 -7.78 -2.96 1.05
N ASP A 143 -7.42 -2.97 2.33
CA ASP A 143 -8.19 -2.24 3.34
C ASP A 143 -8.14 -0.74 3.05
N TYR A 144 -9.29 -0.07 3.17
CA TYR A 144 -9.47 1.35 2.90
C TYR A 144 -8.47 2.23 3.68
N ARG A 145 -7.99 1.78 4.84
CA ARG A 145 -6.97 2.49 5.61
C ARG A 145 -5.63 2.62 4.86
N TYR A 146 -5.31 1.73 3.93
CA TYR A 146 -4.05 1.71 3.19
C TYR A 146 -4.12 2.39 1.82
N LEU A 147 -5.33 2.71 1.35
CA LEU A 147 -5.53 3.39 0.08
C LEU A 147 -5.00 4.84 0.11
N PRO A 148 -4.42 5.33 -0.99
CA PRO A 148 -4.16 6.75 -1.17
C PRO A 148 -5.47 7.54 -1.15
N SER A 149 -5.39 8.85 -0.88
CA SER A 149 -6.57 9.72 -0.90
C SER A 149 -7.31 9.72 -2.24
N ALA A 150 -6.59 9.53 -3.36
CA ALA A 150 -7.19 9.49 -4.70
C ALA A 150 -7.98 8.21 -5.01
N CYS A 151 -8.01 7.23 -4.09
CA CYS A 151 -8.70 5.94 -4.24
C CYS A 151 -9.77 5.74 -3.15
N LYS A 152 -10.20 6.83 -2.52
CA LYS A 152 -11.08 6.83 -1.35
C LYS A 152 -12.46 7.42 -1.63
N ASP A 153 -12.67 7.89 -2.85
CA ASP A 153 -13.90 8.53 -3.29
C ASP A 153 -14.93 7.51 -3.78
#